data_AF-A0A2K9LQN9-F1
#
_entry.id   AF-A0A2K9LQN9-F1
#
_cell.length_a   1.000
_cell.length_b   1.000
_cell.length_c   1.000
_cell.angle_alpha   90.00
_cell.angle_beta   90.00
_cell.angle_gamma   90.00
#
_symmetry.space_group_name_H-M   'P 1'
#
loop_
_entity.id
_entity.type
_entity.pdbx_description
1 polymer ?
#
loop_
_entity_poly.entity_id
_entity_poly.type
_entity_poly.pdbx_seq_one_letter_code
_entity_poly.pdbx_strand_id
1 'polypeptide(L)'
;MEKRDYYRIEDRVHLIKKPIEKHLISDDPYGEQYGIPRQAVLISQLQAIENESRDLLRQVGDYNRALGSYLRYMDEKIDLIAKYVVSHDLQISQKQSINLSEGGISFYDSSPMVPESYLHLILVLFPNYATIAAIGVVKSCEQIEDQPTIYRIGAEFLVLQEPDRKQIVRHIRRLQSREIREQPHTSSENK
;
A
#
# COMPACT_ATOMS: atom_id res chain seq x y z
N MET A 1 -27.70 -2.52 -3.19
CA MET A 1 -26.51 -1.77 -2.73
C MET A 1 -25.44 -1.99 -3.78
N GLU A 2 -25.04 -0.93 -4.48
CA GLU A 2 -24.19 -0.97 -5.68
C GLU A 2 -22.85 -1.61 -5.36
N LYS A 3 -22.57 -2.79 -5.93
CA LYS A 3 -21.26 -3.42 -5.88
C LYS A 3 -20.36 -2.59 -6.78
N ARG A 4 -19.66 -1.60 -6.20
CA ARG A 4 -18.66 -0.83 -6.94
C ARG A 4 -17.55 -1.81 -7.33
N ASP A 5 -17.48 -2.14 -8.61
CA ASP A 5 -16.43 -2.99 -9.17
C ASP A 5 -15.11 -2.21 -9.14
N TYR A 6 -14.38 -2.33 -8.03
CA TYR A 6 -13.02 -1.83 -7.96
C TYR A 6 -12.11 -2.71 -8.81
N TYR A 7 -11.29 -2.07 -9.64
CA TYR A 7 -10.23 -2.76 -10.36
C TYR A 7 -9.27 -3.43 -9.37
N ARG A 8 -8.86 -4.64 -9.70
CA ARG A 8 -7.97 -5.50 -8.91
C ARG A 8 -6.68 -5.75 -9.66
N ILE A 9 -5.56 -5.68 -8.96
CA ILE A 9 -4.23 -5.95 -9.53
C ILE A 9 -3.46 -6.94 -8.67
N GLU A 10 -2.68 -7.81 -9.31
CA GLU A 10 -1.69 -8.61 -8.61
C GLU A 10 -0.45 -7.76 -8.32
N ASP A 11 0.04 -7.83 -7.09
CA ASP A 11 1.23 -7.06 -6.69
C ASP A 11 2.06 -7.83 -5.66
N ARG A 12 3.31 -7.42 -5.49
CA ARG A 12 4.20 -7.92 -4.45
C ARG A 12 4.53 -6.79 -3.48
N VAL A 13 3.91 -6.84 -2.31
CA VAL A 13 4.08 -5.87 -1.23
C VAL A 13 4.73 -6.50 -0.02
N HIS A 14 5.21 -5.67 0.91
CA HIS A 14 5.35 -6.13 2.28
C HIS A 14 4.01 -5.94 2.98
N LEU A 15 3.60 -6.93 3.77
CA LEU A 15 2.32 -6.92 4.45
C LEU A 15 2.50 -7.47 5.86
N ILE A 16 2.26 -6.60 6.84
CA ILE A 16 2.06 -6.99 8.23
C ILE A 16 0.55 -7.11 8.44
N LYS A 17 0.14 -8.21 9.05
CA LYS A 17 -1.26 -8.59 9.27
C LYS A 17 -1.39 -9.06 10.71
N LYS A 18 -2.02 -8.25 11.56
CA LYS A 18 -2.17 -8.53 12.98
C LYS A 18 -3.65 -8.62 13.33
N PRO A 19 -4.16 -9.78 13.78
CA PRO A 19 -5.50 -9.88 14.33
C PRO A 19 -5.70 -8.87 15.46
N ILE A 20 -6.83 -8.18 15.44
CA ILE A 20 -7.22 -7.24 16.51
C ILE A 20 -8.66 -7.53 16.96
N GLU A 21 -8.93 -7.22 18.22
CA GLU A 21 -10.28 -7.29 18.75
C GLU A 21 -11.11 -6.07 18.32
N LYS A 22 -12.43 -6.25 18.20
CA LYS A 22 -13.35 -5.20 17.78
C LYS A 22 -13.26 -3.92 18.61
N HIS A 23 -13.02 -4.06 19.92
CA HIS A 23 -12.94 -2.93 20.85
C HIS A 23 -11.65 -2.10 20.69
N LEU A 24 -10.66 -2.61 19.94
CA LEU A 24 -9.41 -1.92 19.63
C LEU A 24 -9.44 -1.19 18.27
N ILE A 25 -10.57 -1.22 17.57
CA ILE A 25 -10.75 -0.49 16.30
C ILE A 25 -10.78 1.02 16.60
N SER A 26 -9.99 1.77 15.85
CA SER A 26 -9.89 3.23 15.91
C SER A 26 -10.00 3.80 14.50
N ASP A 27 -10.47 5.05 14.39
CA ASP A 27 -10.48 5.79 13.12
C ASP A 27 -9.07 6.20 12.66
N ASP A 28 -8.09 6.13 13.56
CA ASP A 28 -6.67 6.33 13.24
C ASP A 28 -5.92 4.98 13.20
N PRO A 29 -5.66 4.41 12.01
CA PRO A 29 -4.92 3.17 11.86
C PRO A 29 -3.42 3.33 12.16
N TYR A 30 -2.91 4.55 12.38
CA TYR A 30 -1.51 4.80 12.78
C TYR A 30 -1.32 4.90 14.30
N GLY A 31 -2.38 4.70 15.08
CA GLY A 31 -2.33 4.79 16.55
C GLY A 31 -1.29 3.84 17.19
N GLU A 32 -0.65 4.32 18.25
CA GLU A 32 0.43 3.61 18.96
C GLU A 32 0.00 2.21 19.45
N GLN A 33 -1.29 2.01 19.73
CA GLN A 33 -1.84 0.73 20.20
C GLN A 33 -1.58 -0.44 19.25
N TYR A 34 -1.33 -0.17 17.96
CA TYR A 34 -1.12 -1.23 16.98
C TYR A 34 0.31 -1.77 16.96
N GLY A 35 1.28 -1.03 17.52
CA GLY A 35 2.69 -1.44 17.57
C GLY A 35 3.36 -1.44 16.19
N ILE A 36 3.12 -0.39 15.41
CA ILE A 36 3.65 -0.23 14.05
C ILE A 36 5.19 -0.13 14.10
N PRO A 37 5.94 -0.81 13.20
CA PRO A 37 7.38 -0.65 13.11
C PRO A 37 7.78 0.81 12.91
N ARG A 38 8.80 1.28 13.65
CA ARG A 38 9.22 2.69 13.66
C ARG A 38 9.57 3.23 12.26
N GLN A 39 10.13 2.37 11.43
CA GLN A 39 10.50 2.66 10.06
C GLN A 39 9.27 2.90 9.17
N ALA A 40 8.21 2.11 9.34
CA ALA A 40 6.94 2.30 8.66
C ALA A 40 6.28 3.63 9.10
N VAL A 41 6.34 3.94 10.40
CA VAL A 41 5.89 5.24 10.94
C VAL A 41 6.69 6.40 10.33
N LEU A 42 8.02 6.28 10.28
CA LEU A 42 8.90 7.31 9.70
C LEU A 42 8.54 7.60 8.23
N ILE A 43 8.36 6.56 7.41
CA ILE A 43 7.97 6.75 6.01
C ILE A 43 6.62 7.42 5.90
N SER A 44 5.61 6.96 6.66
CA SER A 44 4.29 7.60 6.68
C SER A 44 4.38 9.09 7.04
N GLN A 45 5.18 9.46 8.04
CA GLN A 45 5.40 10.85 8.44
C GLN A 45 6.08 11.69 7.34
N LEU A 46 7.10 11.14 6.67
CA LEU A 46 7.74 11.81 5.53
C LEU A 46 6.74 12.03 4.39
N GLN A 47 5.92 11.02 4.08
CA GLN A 47 4.88 11.12 3.05
C GLN A 47 3.80 12.14 3.40
N ALA A 48 3.44 12.28 4.68
CA ALA A 48 2.53 13.33 5.13
C ALA A 48 3.12 14.72 4.87
N ILE A 49 4.39 14.93 5.24
CA ILE A 49 5.11 16.20 5.00
C ILE A 49 5.24 16.50 3.50
N GLU A 50 5.58 15.51 2.66
CA GLU A 50 5.61 15.65 1.20
C GLU A 50 4.23 16.04 0.64
N ASN A 51 3.16 15.45 1.18
CA ASN A 51 1.81 15.73 0.73
C ASN A 51 1.39 17.16 1.06
N GLU A 52 1.72 17.66 2.25
CA GLU A 52 1.43 19.02 2.72
C GLU A 52 2.30 20.08 2.03
N SER A 53 3.57 19.78 1.76
CA SER A 53 4.53 20.73 1.18
C SER A 53 4.42 20.91 -0.34
N ARG A 54 3.69 20.04 -1.05
CA ARG A 54 3.61 20.04 -2.52
C ARG A 54 3.17 21.37 -3.13
N ASP A 55 2.13 21.98 -2.58
CA ASP A 55 1.62 23.26 -3.10
C ASP A 55 2.60 24.41 -2.84
N LEU A 56 3.29 24.40 -1.69
CA LEU A 56 4.33 25.37 -1.36
C LEU A 56 5.52 25.24 -2.32
N LEU A 57 5.98 24.02 -2.60
CA LEU A 57 7.07 23.78 -3.54
C LEU A 57 6.71 24.27 -4.95
N ARG A 58 5.45 24.09 -5.38
CA ARG A 58 4.95 24.64 -6.65
C ARG A 58 5.02 26.17 -6.66
N GLN A 59 4.48 26.84 -5.63
CA GLN A 59 4.52 28.30 -5.52
C GLN A 59 5.95 28.85 -5.53
N VAL A 60 6.88 28.21 -4.83
CA VAL A 60 8.30 28.59 -4.84
C VAL A 60 8.89 28.43 -6.24
N GLY A 61 8.57 27.35 -6.94
CA GLY A 61 9.04 27.11 -8.31
C GLY A 61 8.47 28.11 -9.33
N ASP A 62 7.22 28.53 -9.16
CA ASP A 62 6.58 29.54 -10.00
C ASP A 62 7.22 30.93 -9.81
N TYR A 63 7.63 31.27 -8.58
CA TYR A 63 8.34 32.51 -8.26
C TYR A 63 9.83 32.48 -8.66
N ASN A 64 10.53 31.40 -8.28
CA ASN A 64 11.95 31.19 -8.58
C ASN A 64 12.22 29.73 -8.92
N ARG A 65 12.35 29.48 -10.23
CA ARG A 65 12.61 28.15 -10.77
C ARG A 65 13.87 27.49 -10.21
N ALA A 66 14.97 28.24 -10.04
CA ALA A 66 16.22 27.67 -9.56
C ALA A 66 16.11 27.19 -8.11
N LEU A 67 15.46 28.00 -7.25
CA LEU A 67 15.18 27.64 -5.86
C LEU A 67 14.22 26.45 -5.77
N GLY A 68 13.13 26.47 -6.57
CA GLY A 68 12.18 25.35 -6.61
C GLY A 68 12.83 24.03 -7.04
N SER A 69 13.73 24.06 -8.03
CA SER A 69 14.52 22.88 -8.42
C SER A 69 15.46 22.41 -7.31
N TYR A 70 16.17 23.33 -6.65
CA TYR A 70 17.06 22.98 -5.54
C TYR A 70 16.32 22.29 -4.39
N LEU A 71 15.17 22.83 -3.97
CA LEU A 71 14.34 22.22 -2.93
C LEU A 71 13.80 20.85 -3.33
N ARG A 72 13.46 20.66 -4.61
CA ARG A 72 13.07 19.34 -5.12
C ARG A 72 14.20 18.32 -5.04
N TYR A 73 15.44 18.72 -5.32
CA TYR A 73 16.59 17.83 -5.13
C TYR A 73 16.87 17.52 -3.66
N MET A 74 16.54 18.44 -2.74
CA MET A 74 16.62 18.16 -1.30
C MET A 74 15.57 17.14 -0.87
N ASP A 75 14.34 17.28 -1.34
CA ASP A 75 13.25 16.31 -1.15
C ASP A 75 13.64 14.91 -1.66
N GLU A 76 14.17 14.83 -2.89
CA GLU A 76 14.64 13.57 -3.49
C GLU A 76 15.79 12.92 -2.69
N LYS A 77 16.72 13.72 -2.14
CA LYS A 77 17.78 13.19 -1.27
C LYS A 77 17.23 12.60 0.02
N ILE A 78 16.25 13.26 0.64
CA ILE A 78 15.61 12.78 1.87
C ILE A 78 14.88 11.47 1.58
N ASP A 79 14.11 11.41 0.48
CA ASP A 79 13.41 10.21 0.04
C ASP A 79 14.36 9.04 -0.22
N LEU A 80 15.51 9.27 -0.89
CA LEU A 80 16.53 8.24 -1.10
C LEU A 80 17.13 7.71 0.22
N ILE A 81 17.40 8.59 1.18
CA ILE A 81 17.89 8.19 2.51
C ILE A 81 16.83 7.37 3.24
N ALA A 82 15.58 7.82 3.23
CA ALA A 82 14.47 7.13 3.87
C ALA A 82 14.29 5.71 3.30
N LYS A 83 14.31 5.58 1.97
CA LYS A 83 14.26 4.29 1.28
C LYS A 83 15.42 3.38 1.66
N TYR A 84 16.64 3.91 1.77
CA TYR A 84 17.81 3.15 2.17
C TYR A 84 17.70 2.61 3.61
N VAL A 85 17.19 3.42 4.54
CA VAL A 85 16.95 3.02 5.94
C VAL A 85 15.96 1.85 6.00
N VAL A 86 14.91 1.88 5.18
CA VAL A 86 13.86 0.85 5.16
C VAL A 86 14.27 -0.42 4.42
N SER A 87 15.06 -0.30 3.34
CA SER A 87 15.41 -1.45 2.49
C SER A 87 16.24 -2.52 3.19
N HIS A 88 16.93 -2.17 4.28
CA HIS A 88 17.78 -3.09 5.04
C HIS A 88 17.04 -3.79 6.19
N ASP A 89 15.80 -3.39 6.46
CA ASP A 89 15.02 -3.98 7.54
C ASP A 89 14.13 -5.11 7.00
N LEU A 90 14.44 -6.34 7.41
CA LEU A 90 13.67 -7.53 7.05
C LEU A 90 12.22 -7.47 7.55
N GLN A 91 11.95 -6.72 8.62
CA GLN A 91 10.61 -6.55 9.20
C GLN A 91 9.63 -5.81 8.27
N ILE A 92 10.12 -5.12 7.23
CA ILE A 92 9.30 -4.27 6.35
C ILE A 92 9.65 -4.42 4.85
N SER A 93 10.58 -5.32 4.51
CA SER A 93 11.06 -5.51 3.12
C SER A 93 10.68 -6.86 2.50
N GLN A 94 10.20 -7.83 3.29
CA GLN A 94 9.82 -9.15 2.77
C GLN A 94 8.58 -9.05 1.86
N LYS A 95 8.75 -9.40 0.58
CA LYS A 95 7.68 -9.30 -0.42
C LYS A 95 6.83 -10.56 -0.49
N GLN A 96 5.53 -10.42 -0.28
CA GLN A 96 4.53 -11.46 -0.52
C GLN A 96 3.55 -11.03 -1.62
N SER A 97 3.00 -12.00 -2.34
CA SER A 97 2.03 -11.75 -3.40
C SER A 97 0.65 -11.45 -2.80
N ILE A 98 0.00 -10.43 -3.32
CA ILE A 98 -1.33 -10.00 -2.93
C ILE A 98 -2.17 -9.69 -4.17
N ASN A 99 -3.48 -9.60 -3.99
CA ASN A 99 -4.38 -8.95 -4.93
C ASN A 99 -4.94 -7.69 -4.25
N LEU A 100 -4.77 -6.52 -4.85
CA LEU A 100 -5.11 -5.23 -4.25
C LEU A 100 -6.18 -4.52 -5.07
N SER A 101 -7.11 -3.87 -4.37
CA SER A 101 -8.09 -2.94 -4.94
C SER A 101 -8.21 -1.70 -4.05
N GLU A 102 -8.96 -0.70 -4.49
CA GLU A 102 -9.25 0.49 -3.68
C GLU A 102 -10.08 0.17 -2.42
N GLY A 103 -10.83 -0.94 -2.42
CA GLY A 103 -11.74 -1.32 -1.34
C GLY A 103 -11.22 -2.44 -0.42
N GLY A 104 -10.15 -3.12 -0.79
CA GLY A 104 -9.67 -4.25 -0.01
C GLY A 104 -8.48 -4.96 -0.63
N ILE A 105 -8.06 -6.02 0.03
CA ILE A 105 -6.88 -6.82 -0.28
C ILE A 105 -7.19 -8.29 -0.10
N SER A 106 -6.61 -9.15 -0.93
CA SER A 106 -6.48 -10.57 -0.62
C SER A 106 -5.03 -11.01 -0.61
N PHE A 107 -4.69 -11.92 0.28
CA PHE A 107 -3.34 -12.45 0.48
C PHE A 107 -3.40 -13.92 0.89
N TYR A 108 -2.24 -14.56 0.93
CA TYR A 108 -2.10 -15.95 1.35
C TYR A 108 -1.51 -16.03 2.77
N ASP A 109 -2.01 -16.96 3.58
CA ASP A 109 -1.50 -17.22 4.92
C ASP A 109 -1.56 -18.72 5.24
N SER A 110 -0.69 -19.18 6.14
CA SER A 110 -0.73 -20.56 6.64
C SER A 110 -1.74 -20.77 7.76
N SER A 111 -2.26 -19.67 8.33
CA SER A 111 -3.24 -19.70 9.41
C SER A 111 -4.62 -19.27 8.87
N PRO A 112 -5.67 -20.05 9.08
CA PRO A 112 -7.01 -19.65 8.70
C PRO A 112 -7.47 -18.45 9.53
N MET A 113 -8.30 -17.59 8.93
CA MET A 113 -8.88 -16.44 9.61
C MET A 113 -10.40 -16.52 9.61
N VAL A 114 -11.03 -16.15 10.72
CA VAL A 114 -12.48 -16.23 10.88
C VAL A 114 -13.14 -15.08 10.11
N PRO A 115 -14.14 -15.32 9.24
CA PRO A 115 -14.92 -14.24 8.63
C PRO A 115 -15.51 -13.30 9.67
N GLU A 116 -15.61 -12.01 9.32
CA GLU A 116 -16.03 -10.90 10.20
C GLU A 116 -15.09 -10.61 11.40
N SER A 117 -13.91 -11.28 11.47
CA SER A 117 -12.82 -10.84 12.34
C SER A 117 -12.06 -9.64 11.74
N TYR A 118 -11.27 -8.96 12.57
CA TYR A 118 -10.59 -7.72 12.21
C TYR A 118 -9.07 -7.89 12.18
N LEU A 119 -8.44 -7.20 11.24
CA LEU A 119 -7.00 -7.16 11.07
C LEU A 119 -6.52 -5.71 11.09
N HIS A 120 -5.46 -5.43 11.82
CA HIS A 120 -4.62 -4.29 11.55
C HIS A 120 -3.63 -4.67 10.45
N LEU A 121 -3.59 -3.88 9.39
CA LEU A 121 -2.83 -4.12 8.18
C LEU A 121 -1.84 -2.99 7.98
N ILE A 122 -0.56 -3.32 7.76
CA ILE A 122 0.45 -2.36 7.30
C ILE A 122 1.00 -2.87 5.99
N LEU A 123 0.81 -2.08 4.92
CA LEU A 123 1.28 -2.38 3.59
C LEU A 123 2.47 -1.47 3.26
N VAL A 124 3.53 -2.04 2.69
CA VAL A 124 4.61 -1.27 2.07
C VAL A 124 4.62 -1.54 0.57
N LEU A 125 4.30 -0.51 -0.21
CA LEU A 125 4.15 -0.56 -1.66
C LEU A 125 5.46 -0.26 -2.38
N PHE A 126 5.93 -1.17 -3.23
CA PHE A 126 7.20 -1.03 -3.96
C PHE A 126 7.02 -0.44 -5.37
N PRO A 127 8.03 0.26 -5.92
CA PRO A 127 9.38 0.49 -5.38
C PRO A 127 9.48 1.76 -4.51
N ASN A 128 8.39 2.50 -4.32
CA ASN A 128 8.44 3.79 -3.61
C ASN A 128 8.42 3.66 -2.09
N TYR A 129 8.30 2.44 -1.55
CA TYR A 129 8.18 2.15 -0.12
C TYR A 129 7.02 2.86 0.56
N ALA A 130 5.98 3.23 -0.18
CA ALA A 130 4.83 3.93 0.39
C ALA A 130 4.17 3.06 1.44
N THR A 131 4.00 3.60 2.65
CA THR A 131 3.45 2.87 3.79
C THR A 131 1.99 3.23 3.97
N ILE A 132 1.15 2.22 4.15
CA ILE A 132 -0.29 2.37 4.35
C ILE A 132 -0.72 1.56 5.56
N ALA A 133 -1.36 2.20 6.53
CA ALA A 133 -2.01 1.53 7.64
C ALA A 133 -3.53 1.49 7.42
N ALA A 134 -4.14 0.35 7.68
CA ALA A 134 -5.58 0.16 7.54
C ALA A 134 -6.11 -0.82 8.59
N ILE A 135 -7.40 -0.72 8.88
CA ILE A 135 -8.14 -1.78 9.57
C ILE A 135 -8.97 -2.51 8.52
N GLY A 136 -8.75 -3.81 8.40
CA GLY A 136 -9.50 -4.70 7.52
C GLY A 136 -10.51 -5.54 8.29
N VAL A 137 -11.62 -5.89 7.64
CA VAL A 137 -12.53 -6.94 8.08
C VAL A 137 -12.39 -8.14 7.13
N VAL A 138 -12.20 -9.34 7.69
CA VAL A 138 -12.09 -10.57 6.90
C VAL A 138 -13.46 -10.87 6.28
N LYS A 139 -13.52 -10.96 4.95
CA LYS A 139 -14.73 -11.28 4.18
C LYS A 139 -14.74 -12.71 3.65
N SER A 140 -13.57 -13.30 3.42
CA SER A 140 -13.45 -14.70 3.01
C SER A 140 -12.15 -15.32 3.51
N CYS A 141 -12.18 -16.63 3.72
CA CYS A 141 -11.02 -17.46 4.02
C CYS A 141 -11.24 -18.81 3.33
N GLU A 142 -10.51 -19.04 2.24
CA GLU A 142 -10.67 -20.21 1.38
C GLU A 142 -9.37 -21.01 1.40
N GLN A 143 -9.46 -22.31 1.72
CA GLN A 143 -8.31 -23.21 1.64
C GLN A 143 -7.96 -23.46 0.16
N ILE A 144 -6.68 -23.48 -0.17
CA ILE A 144 -6.22 -23.77 -1.53
C ILE A 144 -6.17 -25.29 -1.74
N GLU A 145 -6.87 -25.77 -2.77
CA GLU A 145 -7.03 -27.22 -3.05
C GLU A 145 -5.68 -27.95 -3.13
N ASP A 146 -4.70 -27.37 -3.84
CA ASP A 146 -3.37 -27.97 -4.03
C ASP A 146 -2.40 -27.71 -2.87
N GLN A 147 -2.79 -26.91 -1.87
CA GLN A 147 -1.94 -26.52 -0.73
C GLN A 147 -2.75 -26.50 0.57
N PRO A 148 -2.93 -27.66 1.23
CA PRO A 148 -3.87 -27.82 2.34
C PRO A 148 -3.51 -26.99 3.58
N THR A 149 -2.31 -26.46 3.67
CA THR A 149 -1.87 -25.57 4.76
C THR A 149 -1.96 -24.10 4.41
N ILE A 150 -2.43 -23.73 3.22
CA ILE A 150 -2.47 -22.35 2.73
C ILE A 150 -3.92 -21.92 2.49
N TYR A 151 -4.23 -20.72 2.97
CA TYR A 151 -5.53 -20.08 2.83
C TYR A 151 -5.40 -18.78 2.06
N ARG A 152 -6.31 -18.55 1.12
CA ARG A 152 -6.55 -17.23 0.52
C ARG A 152 -7.53 -16.48 1.40
N ILE A 153 -7.06 -15.39 1.98
CA ILE A 153 -7.84 -14.52 2.86
C ILE A 153 -8.18 -13.25 2.09
N GLY A 154 -9.46 -12.92 2.01
CA GLY A 154 -9.96 -11.66 1.48
C GLY A 154 -10.38 -10.74 2.63
N ALA A 155 -9.85 -9.52 2.66
CA ALA A 155 -10.21 -8.49 3.63
C ALA A 155 -10.67 -7.20 2.92
N GLU A 156 -11.74 -6.62 3.44
CA GLU A 156 -12.24 -5.30 3.03
C GLU A 156 -11.70 -4.23 3.97
N PHE A 157 -11.27 -3.09 3.45
CA PHE A 157 -10.79 -1.98 4.27
C PHE A 157 -11.97 -1.30 4.99
N LEU A 158 -12.07 -1.52 6.30
CA LEU A 158 -13.04 -0.90 7.18
C LEU A 158 -12.63 0.53 7.54
N VAL A 159 -11.38 0.72 7.96
CA VAL A 159 -10.79 2.04 8.24
C VAL A 159 -9.58 2.22 7.34
N LEU A 160 -9.65 3.24 6.48
CA LEU A 160 -8.57 3.65 5.59
C LEU A 160 -8.67 5.16 5.40
N GLN A 161 -7.59 5.87 5.74
CA GLN A 161 -7.57 7.32 5.58
C GLN A 161 -7.54 7.71 4.11
N GLU A 162 -8.15 8.85 3.77
CA GLU A 162 -8.24 9.34 2.38
C GLU A 162 -6.88 9.57 1.68
N PRO A 163 -5.83 10.08 2.36
CA PRO A 163 -4.49 10.14 1.77
C PRO A 163 -3.96 8.76 1.34
N ASP A 164 -4.19 7.73 2.15
CA ASP A 164 -3.76 6.36 1.88
C ASP A 164 -4.59 5.71 0.78
N ARG A 165 -5.90 5.95 0.76
CA ARG A 165 -6.76 5.55 -0.37
C ARG A 165 -6.22 6.11 -1.68
N LYS A 166 -5.85 7.40 -1.72
CA LYS A 166 -5.25 8.03 -2.91
C LYS A 166 -3.89 7.43 -3.27
N GLN A 167 -3.09 7.02 -2.28
CA GLN A 167 -1.83 6.28 -2.50
C GLN A 167 -2.09 4.94 -3.20
N ILE A 168 -3.05 4.14 -2.72
CA ILE A 168 -3.44 2.86 -3.34
C ILE A 168 -3.87 3.09 -4.79
N VAL A 169 -4.78 4.04 -5.03
CA VAL A 169 -5.28 4.36 -6.37
C VAL A 169 -4.14 4.71 -7.32
N ARG A 170 -3.23 5.59 -6.90
CA ARG A 170 -2.07 6.00 -7.70
C ARG A 170 -1.16 4.84 -8.01
N HIS A 171 -0.93 3.97 -7.02
CA HIS A 171 -0.08 2.79 -7.16
C HIS A 171 -0.67 1.77 -8.13
N ILE A 172 -1.97 1.44 -8.00
CA ILE A 172 -2.69 0.55 -8.93
C ILE A 172 -2.60 1.10 -10.36
N ARG A 173 -2.88 2.40 -10.57
CA ARG A 173 -2.79 3.03 -11.90
C ARG A 173 -1.39 2.95 -12.51
N ARG A 174 -0.36 3.09 -11.67
CA ARG A 174 1.05 2.98 -12.10
C ARG A 174 1.37 1.56 -12.55
N LEU A 175 0.89 0.54 -11.83
CA LEU A 175 1.09 -0.86 -12.20
C LEU A 175 0.32 -1.23 -13.47
N GLN A 176 -0.97 -0.84 -13.57
CA GLN A 176 -1.77 -0.99 -14.80
C GLN A 176 -1.07 -0.41 -16.03
N SER A 177 -0.53 0.81 -15.89
CA SER A 177 0.18 1.49 -16.97
C SER A 177 1.46 0.77 -17.39
N ARG A 178 2.09 0.00 -16.50
CA ARG A 178 3.26 -0.83 -16.79
C ARG A 178 2.87 -2.12 -17.50
N GLU A 179 1.84 -2.82 -17.01
CA GLU A 179 1.33 -4.03 -17.66
C GLU A 179 0.93 -3.78 -19.12
N ILE A 180 0.26 -2.66 -19.40
CA ILE A 180 -0.12 -2.29 -20.78
C ILE A 180 1.11 -2.06 -21.68
N ARG A 181 2.21 -1.52 -21.12
CA ARG A 181 3.45 -1.27 -21.87
C ARG A 181 4.27 -2.54 -22.09
N GLU A 182 4.17 -3.50 -21.17
CA GLU A 182 4.89 -4.77 -21.19
C GLU A 182 4.14 -5.85 -22.00
N GLN A 183 2.84 -5.67 -22.25
CA GLN A 183 2.11 -6.47 -23.24
C GLN A 183 2.66 -6.19 -24.65
N PRO A 184 3.23 -7.19 -25.34
CA PRO A 184 3.68 -7.00 -26.71
C PRO A 184 2.47 -6.65 -27.58
N HIS A 185 2.63 -5.67 -28.48
CA HIS A 185 1.73 -5.55 -29.62
C HIS A 185 1.74 -6.87 -30.40
N THR A 186 0.80 -7.77 -30.13
CA THR A 186 0.40 -8.79 -31.10
C THR A 186 -0.42 -8.07 -32.17
N SER A 187 0.26 -7.27 -32.99
CA SER A 187 -0.29 -6.83 -34.27
C SER A 187 -0.47 -8.08 -35.12
N SER A 188 -1.74 -8.42 -35.32
CA SER A 188 -2.32 -9.07 -36.49
C SER A 188 -1.35 -9.25 -37.66
N GLU A 189 -0.76 -10.42 -37.75
CA GLU A 189 -0.54 -11.10 -39.02
C GLU A 189 -1.38 -12.37 -38.99
N ASN A 190 -2.54 -12.32 -39.64
CA ASN A 190 -3.02 -13.49 -40.36
C ASN A 190 -3.70 -13.04 -41.64
N LYS A 191 -3.15 -13.60 -42.71
CA LYS A 191 -3.53 -13.58 -44.12
C LYS A 191 -5.03 -13.61 -44.40
#